data_AF-A0A8H7S3D0-F1
#
_entry.id   AF-A0A8H7S3D0-F1
#
_cell.length_a   1.000
_cell.length_b   1.000
_cell.length_c   1.000
_cell.angle_alpha   90.00
_cell.angle_beta   90.00
_cell.angle_gamma   90.00
#
_symmetry.space_group_name_H-M   'P 1'
#
loop_
_entity.id
_entity.type
_entity.pdbx_description
1 polymer ?
#
loop_
_entity_poly.entity_id
_entity_poly.type
_entity_poly.pdbx_seq_one_letter_code
_entity_poly.pdbx_strand_id
1 'polypeptide(L)'
;MSLKTISPLVVVDPMRERSSLKIQMIEDDTSMDENDFYQSLHRHSILHRLVLSRPLPRYLTLDTWYRIDLEVVNELGLPLKGERNASCCMVLTCQVYLVDTERGGLVRAPKSLELSFRPLQVDAWDNSSLLATTDLPGFHHSGQGGIEIKVSMNNQQDPGCMMQYTTKAKYLIRIAPVSDQYQTVEALPLTLGPMEFKSYHHHHHHHQQENDRLSFMNTNTTLMTTTNAIDWNMGGDSSNILRSDTTYRLYGLGSLLPFGSGSILENDALMDRYFIIREVWKLGTPGKIWDSALVLSDMFSKKIMQERTCFDGKHIIDLSAGTGCIGLLLGLLLRRLKQQHSCKLTLTDLPEALDLIRENHRYNLGNTPDPHIQIEKLCWGNTRDAKQLMKHGGEPDIILASDVLYDPNCFGKLVETLKTLCIPGKTVIYLGYKRRGLKRDEENLFFDLAKANFQISTVNGNSLTHQHMEPVGWEKKYGFIKRNQSMMDGRGWLGPAGSHSDIFGDARQEGKVIIYRLVKKKFA
;
A
#
# COMPACT_ATOMS: atom_id res chain seq x y z
N MET A 1 -47.14 -6.24 -39.57
CA MET A 1 -47.23 -7.69 -39.93
C MET A 1 -46.12 -7.94 -40.93
N SER A 2 -45.11 -8.80 -40.77
CA SER A 2 -44.87 -10.01 -39.98
C SER A 2 -43.34 -10.12 -39.75
N LEU A 3 -42.82 -10.15 -38.52
CA LEU A 3 -42.36 -11.33 -37.75
C LEU A 3 -41.42 -12.34 -38.46
N LYS A 4 -40.16 -12.33 -37.97
CA LYS A 4 -39.26 -13.43 -37.58
C LYS A 4 -38.77 -14.47 -38.62
N THR A 5 -37.45 -14.59 -38.69
CA THR A 5 -36.73 -15.86 -38.49
C THR A 5 -35.36 -15.61 -37.87
N ILE A 6 -35.03 -16.42 -36.87
CA ILE A 6 -33.83 -16.39 -36.01
C ILE A 6 -33.08 -17.72 -36.24
N SER A 7 -31.74 -17.67 -36.24
CA SER A 7 -30.77 -18.68 -35.71
C SER A 7 -29.75 -19.19 -36.76
N PRO A 8 -28.56 -19.73 -36.36
CA PRO A 8 -27.95 -19.78 -35.02
C PRO A 8 -26.51 -19.23 -34.91
N LEU A 9 -26.14 -19.03 -33.65
CA LEU A 9 -24.80 -18.90 -33.07
C LEU A 9 -23.70 -19.77 -33.72
N VAL A 10 -22.55 -19.14 -33.99
CA VAL A 10 -21.24 -19.80 -33.92
C VAL A 10 -20.52 -19.18 -32.73
N VAL A 11 -20.27 -20.01 -31.72
CA VAL A 11 -19.45 -19.71 -30.55
C VAL A 11 -18.00 -19.64 -31.02
N VAL A 12 -17.38 -18.47 -30.91
CA VAL A 12 -15.93 -18.31 -31.03
C VAL A 12 -15.40 -17.80 -29.69
N ASP A 13 -14.49 -18.61 -29.15
CA ASP A 13 -13.76 -18.57 -27.89
C ASP A 13 -13.27 -17.17 -27.40
N PRO A 14 -13.67 -16.70 -26.20
CA PRO A 14 -13.20 -15.44 -25.63
C PRO A 14 -11.94 -15.65 -24.77
N MET A 15 -10.84 -16.08 -25.39
CA MET A 15 -9.53 -16.21 -24.75
C MET A 15 -8.43 -15.54 -25.59
N ARG A 16 -8.68 -14.31 -26.10
CA ARG A 16 -7.64 -13.52 -26.76
C ARG A 16 -7.94 -12.02 -26.92
N GLU A 17 -8.37 -11.35 -25.85
CA GLU A 17 -8.24 -9.89 -25.77
C GLU A 17 -7.53 -9.50 -24.48
N ARG A 18 -6.21 -9.36 -24.57
CA ARG A 18 -5.43 -8.59 -23.59
C ARG A 18 -5.84 -7.13 -23.79
N SER A 19 -6.76 -6.65 -22.95
CA SER A 19 -7.07 -5.22 -22.84
C SER A 19 -5.84 -4.51 -22.28
N SER A 20 -4.99 -4.02 -23.18
CA SER A 20 -4.02 -2.97 -22.90
C SER A 20 -4.75 -1.78 -22.29
N LEU A 21 -4.33 -1.37 -21.09
CA LEU A 21 -4.71 -0.10 -20.48
C LEU A 21 -4.40 1.04 -21.46
N LYS A 22 -5.41 1.50 -22.21
CA LYS A 22 -5.33 2.77 -22.94
C LYS A 22 -5.43 3.87 -21.89
N ILE A 23 -4.29 4.46 -21.57
CA ILE A 23 -4.22 5.77 -20.93
C ILE A 23 -4.97 6.70 -21.89
N GLN A 24 -6.08 7.28 -21.43
CA GLN A 24 -6.80 8.28 -22.19
C GLN A 24 -5.97 9.56 -22.16
N MET A 25 -5.02 9.68 -23.08
CA MET A 25 -4.31 10.93 -23.36
C MET A 25 -5.17 11.75 -24.29
N ILE A 26 -5.41 13.00 -23.91
CA ILE A 26 -5.92 14.05 -24.78
C ILE A 26 -4.95 14.17 -25.95
N GLU A 27 -5.46 14.04 -27.17
CA GLU A 27 -4.70 14.24 -28.41
C GLU A 27 -4.23 15.70 -28.46
N ASP A 28 -2.96 15.94 -28.12
CA ASP A 28 -2.27 17.16 -28.53
C ASP A 28 -0.92 16.78 -29.15
N ASP A 29 -0.78 17.23 -30.39
CA ASP A 29 0.30 16.99 -31.35
C ASP A 29 1.66 17.47 -30.82
N THR A 30 2.50 16.57 -30.29
CA THR A 30 3.97 16.71 -30.34
C THR A 30 4.63 15.34 -30.29
N SER A 31 5.35 14.99 -31.36
CA SER A 31 6.06 13.73 -31.56
C SER A 31 7.30 13.58 -30.66
N MET A 32 7.11 13.30 -29.37
CA MET A 32 8.11 12.55 -28.61
C MET A 32 7.95 11.07 -28.99
N ASP A 33 9.05 10.42 -29.39
CA ASP A 33 9.05 8.98 -29.71
C ASP A 33 8.50 8.22 -28.48
N GLU A 34 7.31 7.62 -28.61
CA GLU A 34 6.63 6.92 -27.51
C GLU A 34 7.59 5.93 -26.83
N ASN A 35 8.50 5.34 -27.60
CA ASN A 35 9.52 4.43 -27.14
C ASN A 35 10.47 5.05 -26.09
N ASP A 36 10.90 6.31 -26.26
CA ASP A 36 11.79 7.01 -25.32
C ASP A 36 11.09 7.32 -24.00
N PHE A 37 9.80 7.68 -24.05
CA PHE A 37 8.99 7.91 -22.85
C PHE A 37 8.78 6.61 -22.06
N TYR A 38 8.38 5.53 -22.72
CA TYR A 38 8.22 4.21 -22.09
C TYR A 38 9.55 3.66 -21.55
N GLN A 39 10.66 3.87 -22.25
CA GLN A 39 11.98 3.50 -21.75
C GLN A 39 12.41 4.34 -20.54
N SER A 40 12.10 5.64 -20.52
CA SER A 40 12.33 6.50 -19.35
C SER A 40 11.52 6.03 -18.14
N LEU A 41 10.28 5.61 -18.34
CA LEU A 41 9.46 5.02 -17.28
C LEU A 41 10.06 3.72 -16.75
N HIS A 42 10.50 2.81 -17.61
CA HIS A 42 11.22 1.59 -17.18
C HIS A 42 12.57 1.88 -16.51
N ARG A 43 13.27 2.94 -16.93
CA ARG A 43 14.59 3.31 -16.37
C ARG A 43 14.48 3.87 -14.96
N HIS A 44 13.48 4.70 -14.67
CA HIS A 44 13.34 5.44 -13.41
C HIS A 44 12.27 4.88 -12.45
N SER A 45 11.49 3.89 -12.90
CA SER A 45 10.61 3.11 -12.05
C SER A 45 11.42 2.05 -11.30
N ILE A 46 11.40 2.11 -9.97
CA ILE A 46 12.20 1.22 -9.10
C ILE A 46 11.39 0.61 -7.96
N LEU A 47 10.12 1.01 -7.80
CA LEU A 47 9.24 0.45 -6.78
C LEU A 47 8.43 -0.69 -7.39
N HIS A 48 9.06 -1.85 -7.51
CA HIS A 48 8.39 -3.02 -8.07
C HIS A 48 7.37 -3.60 -7.09
N ARG A 49 6.44 -4.37 -7.63
CA ARG A 49 5.36 -5.02 -6.91
C ARG A 49 5.28 -6.46 -7.33
N LEU A 50 5.06 -7.32 -6.34
CA LEU A 50 4.53 -8.65 -6.57
C LEU A 50 3.03 -8.53 -6.86
N VAL A 51 2.60 -9.15 -7.96
CA VAL A 51 1.19 -9.31 -8.35
C VAL A 51 0.90 -10.77 -8.70
N LEU A 52 -0.37 -11.17 -8.56
CA LEU A 52 -0.84 -12.45 -9.05
C LEU A 52 -0.86 -12.42 -10.59
N SER A 53 -0.26 -13.43 -11.23
CA SER A 53 -0.38 -13.62 -12.68
C SER A 53 -1.65 -14.39 -13.04
N ARG A 54 -2.17 -15.19 -12.10
CA ARG A 54 -3.40 -15.96 -12.25
C ARG A 54 -4.32 -15.74 -11.06
N PRO A 55 -5.66 -15.69 -11.27
CA PRO A 55 -6.59 -15.60 -10.18
C PRO A 55 -6.53 -16.83 -9.27
N LEU A 56 -6.67 -16.64 -7.97
CA LEU A 56 -6.61 -17.70 -6.96
C LEU A 56 -7.96 -17.85 -6.26
N PRO A 57 -8.49 -19.06 -5.99
CA PRO A 57 -9.70 -19.20 -5.20
C PRO A 57 -9.49 -18.68 -3.76
N ARG A 58 -10.54 -18.10 -3.19
CA ARG A 58 -10.57 -17.69 -1.77
C ARG A 58 -10.71 -18.88 -0.80
N TYR A 59 -10.96 -20.07 -1.32
CA TYR A 59 -11.08 -21.30 -0.55
C TYR A 59 -9.94 -22.25 -0.92
N LEU A 60 -9.09 -22.57 0.05
CA LEU A 60 -8.02 -23.54 -0.13
C LEU A 60 -8.31 -24.79 0.73
N THR A 61 -8.15 -25.96 0.14
CA THR A 61 -8.29 -27.24 0.85
C THR A 61 -7.00 -27.51 1.62
N LEU A 62 -7.15 -27.87 2.89
CA LEU A 62 -6.02 -28.27 3.73
C LEU A 62 -5.29 -29.46 3.10
N ASP A 63 -4.00 -29.56 3.39
CA ASP A 63 -3.11 -30.63 2.93
C ASP A 63 -2.98 -30.76 1.40
N THR A 64 -3.43 -29.73 0.67
CA THR A 64 -3.35 -29.65 -0.79
C THR A 64 -2.34 -28.58 -1.21
N TRP A 65 -1.46 -28.91 -2.16
CA TRP A 65 -0.54 -27.95 -2.75
C TRP A 65 -1.26 -27.07 -3.77
N TYR A 66 -1.09 -25.75 -3.65
CA TYR A 66 -1.60 -24.75 -4.57
C TYR A 66 -0.44 -24.00 -5.22
N ARG A 67 -0.49 -23.92 -6.55
CA ARG A 67 0.43 -23.12 -7.35
C ARG A 67 0.03 -21.65 -7.32
N ILE A 68 0.97 -20.78 -6.96
CA ILE A 68 0.82 -19.33 -6.95
C ILE A 68 1.77 -18.75 -8.01
N ASP A 69 1.22 -18.44 -9.18
CA ASP A 69 1.95 -17.77 -10.26
C ASP A 69 2.02 -16.25 -9.98
N LEU A 70 3.24 -15.70 -10.00
CA LEU A 70 3.53 -14.32 -9.65
C LEU A 70 4.30 -13.62 -10.77
N GLU A 71 4.11 -12.31 -10.85
CA GLU A 71 4.86 -11.43 -11.73
C GLU A 71 5.39 -10.23 -10.96
N VAL A 72 6.61 -9.82 -11.31
CA VAL A 72 7.22 -8.56 -10.87
C VAL A 72 6.84 -7.49 -11.87
N VAL A 73 6.04 -6.54 -11.42
CA VAL A 73 5.65 -5.37 -12.20
C VAL A 73 6.14 -4.10 -11.55
N ASN A 74 6.28 -3.06 -12.35
CA ASN A 74 6.66 -1.74 -11.89
C ASN A 74 5.43 -0.96 -11.36
N GLU A 75 5.58 0.29 -10.90
CA GLU A 75 4.44 1.09 -10.40
C GLU A 75 3.32 1.35 -11.41
N LEU A 76 3.59 1.22 -12.71
CA LEU A 76 2.59 1.35 -13.76
C LEU A 76 1.90 0.03 -14.10
N GLY A 77 2.35 -1.09 -13.52
CA GLY A 77 1.83 -2.43 -13.81
C GLY A 77 2.50 -3.06 -15.03
N LEU A 78 3.63 -2.50 -15.48
CA LEU A 78 4.40 -3.02 -16.59
C LEU A 78 5.38 -4.08 -16.06
N PRO A 79 5.44 -5.28 -16.68
CA PRO A 79 6.43 -6.30 -16.32
C PRO A 79 7.87 -5.82 -16.53
N LEU A 80 8.81 -6.49 -15.86
CA LEU A 80 10.23 -6.32 -16.15
C LEU A 80 10.54 -6.63 -17.63
N LYS A 81 11.53 -5.94 -18.20
CA LYS A 81 11.98 -6.13 -19.58
C LYS A 81 13.50 -6.18 -19.68
N GLY A 82 14.00 -6.74 -20.78
CA GLY A 82 15.43 -6.76 -21.12
C GLY A 82 16.27 -7.49 -20.08
N GLU A 83 17.47 -6.95 -19.83
CA GLU A 83 18.44 -7.56 -18.91
C GLU A 83 17.88 -7.68 -17.49
N ARG A 84 17.15 -6.68 -16.95
CA ARG A 84 16.54 -6.77 -15.61
C ARG A 84 15.56 -7.93 -15.48
N ASN A 85 14.84 -8.26 -16.55
CA ASN A 85 13.98 -9.44 -16.55
C ASN A 85 14.82 -10.73 -16.54
N ALA A 86 15.79 -10.82 -17.46
CA ALA A 86 16.64 -12.00 -17.61
C ALA A 86 17.55 -12.27 -16.40
N SER A 87 17.86 -11.24 -15.60
CA SER A 87 18.65 -11.36 -14.38
C SER A 87 17.82 -11.33 -13.10
N CYS A 88 16.49 -11.28 -13.19
CA CYS A 88 15.62 -11.20 -12.01
C CYS A 88 15.67 -12.51 -11.21
N CYS A 89 16.26 -12.44 -10.02
CA CYS A 89 16.31 -13.49 -9.02
C CYS A 89 15.81 -12.90 -7.71
N MET A 90 14.89 -13.59 -7.04
CA MET A 90 14.30 -13.14 -5.80
C MET A 90 13.70 -14.31 -5.05
N VAL A 91 14.22 -14.58 -3.84
CA VAL A 91 13.68 -15.61 -2.94
C VAL A 91 12.52 -15.03 -2.14
N LEU A 92 11.45 -15.80 -2.00
CA LEU A 92 10.23 -15.43 -1.32
C LEU A 92 10.07 -16.23 -0.02
N THR A 93 9.47 -15.58 0.96
CA THR A 93 8.96 -16.20 2.18
C THR A 93 7.46 -16.01 2.29
N CYS A 94 6.79 -16.94 2.97
CA CYS A 94 5.35 -16.89 3.20
C CYS A 94 5.02 -16.94 4.69
N GLN A 95 4.04 -16.14 5.09
CA GLN A 95 3.53 -16.09 6.45
C GLN A 95 2.01 -16.04 6.43
N VAL A 96 1.37 -16.82 7.30
CA VAL A 96 -0.09 -16.84 7.44
C VAL A 96 -0.52 -16.05 8.69
N TYR A 97 -1.54 -15.24 8.52
CA TYR A 97 -2.17 -14.44 9.57
C TYR A 97 -3.63 -14.79 9.70
N LEU A 98 -4.12 -14.82 10.94
CA LEU A 98 -5.52 -14.95 11.25
C LEU A 98 -6.13 -13.55 11.43
N VAL A 99 -7.26 -13.33 10.79
CA VAL A 99 -8.12 -12.19 11.04
C VAL A 99 -8.87 -12.40 12.34
N ASP A 100 -8.50 -11.63 13.37
CA ASP A 100 -9.19 -11.61 14.66
C ASP A 100 -10.28 -10.54 14.63
N THR A 101 -11.52 -10.99 14.38
CA THR A 101 -12.69 -10.10 14.34
C THR A 101 -13.11 -9.60 15.72
N GLU A 102 -12.74 -10.29 16.80
CA GLU A 102 -13.12 -9.92 18.16
C GLU A 102 -12.21 -8.82 18.71
N ARG A 103 -10.90 -8.94 18.51
CA ARG A 103 -9.92 -7.92 18.91
C ARG A 103 -9.68 -6.85 17.84
N GLY A 104 -10.30 -7.01 16.67
CA GLY A 104 -10.21 -6.08 15.55
C GLY A 104 -8.77 -5.93 15.09
N GLY A 105 -8.11 -7.01 14.70
CA GLY A 105 -6.70 -7.00 14.31
C GLY A 105 -6.26 -8.24 13.54
N LEU A 106 -4.99 -8.27 13.16
CA LEU A 106 -4.34 -9.48 12.66
C LEU A 106 -3.46 -10.04 13.76
N VAL A 107 -3.52 -11.36 13.92
CA VAL A 107 -2.61 -12.11 14.77
C VAL A 107 -1.92 -13.16 13.92
N ARG A 108 -0.74 -13.62 14.34
CA ARG A 108 -0.14 -14.80 13.70
C ARG A 108 -1.11 -15.95 13.81
N ALA A 109 -1.21 -16.74 12.74
CA ALA A 109 -2.04 -17.94 12.81
C ALA A 109 -1.55 -18.86 13.94
N PRO A 110 -2.45 -19.67 14.54
CA PRO A 110 -2.08 -20.65 15.54
C PRO A 110 -0.92 -21.54 15.04
N LYS A 111 -0.04 -21.97 15.95
CA LYS A 111 1.08 -22.89 15.60
C LYS A 111 0.61 -24.22 15.00
N SER A 112 -0.63 -24.62 15.31
CA SER A 112 -1.28 -25.79 14.70
C SER A 112 -1.56 -25.62 13.21
N LEU A 113 -1.67 -24.39 12.69
CA LEU A 113 -1.84 -24.12 11.26
C LEU A 113 -0.48 -23.89 10.61
N GLU A 114 0.06 -24.92 9.98
CA GLU A 114 1.37 -24.90 9.35
C GLU A 114 1.27 -24.49 7.88
N LEU A 115 2.04 -23.47 7.48
CA LEU A 115 2.20 -23.07 6.08
C LEU A 115 3.53 -23.60 5.56
N SER A 116 3.47 -24.61 4.71
CA SER A 116 4.62 -25.07 3.91
C SER A 116 4.63 -24.35 2.57
N PHE A 117 5.83 -24.05 2.06
CA PHE A 117 6.00 -23.50 0.71
C PHE A 117 7.27 -24.07 0.07
N ARG A 118 7.27 -24.18 -1.26
CA ARG A 118 8.38 -24.74 -2.04
C ARG A 118 8.48 -24.06 -3.42
N PRO A 119 9.61 -24.23 -4.14
CA PRO A 119 9.71 -23.81 -5.53
C PRO A 119 8.61 -24.43 -6.40
N LEU A 120 8.20 -23.72 -7.45
CA LEU A 120 7.29 -24.27 -8.44
C LEU A 120 7.84 -25.59 -8.99
N GLN A 121 7.03 -26.64 -8.95
CA GLN A 121 7.39 -27.89 -9.60
C GLN A 121 7.10 -27.75 -11.10
N VAL A 122 8.04 -28.24 -11.92
CA VAL A 122 7.88 -28.26 -13.38
C VAL A 122 7.33 -29.62 -13.75
N ASP A 123 6.13 -29.64 -14.33
CA ASP A 123 5.56 -30.88 -14.84
C ASP A 123 6.33 -31.30 -16.09
N ALA A 124 6.50 -32.62 -16.30
CA ALA A 124 7.30 -33.17 -17.40
C ALA A 124 6.83 -32.78 -18.82
N TRP A 125 5.67 -32.14 -18.95
CA TRP A 125 5.08 -31.68 -20.21
C TRP A 125 5.21 -30.17 -20.43
N ASP A 126 5.73 -29.44 -19.44
CA ASP A 126 5.93 -27.99 -19.53
C ASP A 126 7.26 -27.72 -20.28
N ASN A 127 7.18 -27.56 -21.60
CA ASN A 127 8.32 -27.31 -22.49
C ASN A 127 8.98 -25.93 -22.29
N SER A 128 8.69 -25.22 -21.20
CA SER A 128 9.39 -23.99 -20.87
C SER A 128 10.79 -24.32 -20.36
N SER A 129 11.75 -24.41 -21.29
CA SER A 129 13.19 -24.52 -21.04
C SER A 129 13.80 -23.35 -20.24
N LEU A 130 12.97 -22.44 -19.71
CA LEU A 130 13.33 -21.35 -18.78
C LEU A 130 13.09 -21.73 -17.30
N LEU A 131 12.31 -22.77 -17.02
CA LEU A 131 12.12 -23.31 -15.67
C LEU A 131 13.13 -24.44 -15.45
N ALA A 132 14.43 -24.12 -15.48
CA ALA A 132 15.39 -25.04 -14.87
C ALA A 132 15.00 -25.20 -13.39
N THR A 133 14.79 -26.44 -12.95
CA THR A 133 14.46 -26.78 -11.56
C THR A 133 15.50 -26.16 -10.63
N THR A 134 15.14 -25.09 -9.94
CA THR A 134 15.95 -24.52 -8.88
C THR A 134 15.28 -24.77 -7.54
N ASP A 135 16.09 -24.98 -6.51
CA ASP A 135 15.61 -25.17 -5.13
C ASP A 135 15.11 -23.85 -4.49
N LEU A 136 15.03 -22.75 -5.25
CA LEU A 136 14.70 -21.42 -4.71
C LEU A 136 13.20 -21.10 -4.88
N PRO A 137 12.45 -20.88 -3.79
CA PRO A 137 11.04 -20.50 -3.86
C PRO A 137 10.92 -19.03 -4.29
N GLY A 138 10.54 -18.75 -5.53
CA GLY A 138 10.33 -17.38 -6.01
C GLY A 138 10.60 -17.17 -7.50
N PHE A 139 11.53 -16.26 -7.79
CA PHE A 139 11.88 -15.82 -9.15
C PHE A 139 13.32 -16.21 -9.47
N HIS A 140 13.53 -16.64 -10.72
CA HIS A 140 14.82 -17.09 -11.20
C HIS A 140 15.00 -16.73 -12.68
N HIS A 141 15.97 -15.86 -12.96
CA HIS A 141 16.29 -15.32 -14.29
C HIS A 141 15.07 -14.86 -15.10
N SER A 142 14.02 -14.40 -14.41
CA SER A 142 12.76 -13.99 -15.01
C SER A 142 11.95 -13.16 -14.02
N GLY A 143 11.31 -12.10 -14.50
CA GLY A 143 10.31 -11.34 -13.75
C GLY A 143 8.98 -12.08 -13.58
N GLN A 144 8.85 -13.28 -14.17
CA GLN A 144 7.76 -14.22 -13.93
C GLN A 144 8.30 -15.40 -13.11
N GLY A 145 7.57 -15.76 -12.07
CA GLY A 145 7.97 -16.80 -11.14
C GLY A 145 6.80 -17.22 -10.28
N GLY A 146 7.09 -17.75 -9.10
CA GLY A 146 6.04 -18.15 -8.18
C GLY A 146 6.52 -19.19 -7.18
N ILE A 147 5.55 -19.75 -6.47
CA ILE A 147 5.77 -20.74 -5.42
C ILE A 147 4.59 -21.69 -5.38
N GLU A 148 4.80 -22.87 -4.82
CA GLU A 148 3.71 -23.71 -4.34
C GLU A 148 3.57 -23.54 -2.83
N ILE A 149 2.32 -23.45 -2.36
CA ILE A 149 1.99 -23.36 -0.94
C ILE A 149 1.07 -24.51 -0.53
N LYS A 150 1.21 -24.97 0.70
CA LYS A 150 0.29 -25.93 1.32
C LYS A 150 0.04 -25.51 2.75
N VAL A 151 -1.22 -25.50 3.14
CA VAL A 151 -1.62 -25.24 4.52
C VAL A 151 -2.08 -26.56 5.13
N SER A 152 -1.47 -26.95 6.25
CA SER A 152 -1.71 -28.20 6.94
C SER A 152 -2.07 -27.94 8.40
N MET A 153 -2.86 -28.84 8.99
CA MET A 153 -3.16 -28.78 10.43
C MET A 153 -2.33 -29.82 11.18
N ASN A 154 -1.50 -29.34 12.11
CA ASN A 154 -0.71 -30.19 13.00
C ASN A 154 -1.51 -30.54 14.26
N ASN A 155 -2.14 -31.71 14.23
CA ASN A 155 -3.01 -32.21 15.31
C ASN A 155 -2.27 -32.59 16.61
N GLN A 156 -0.92 -32.64 16.60
CA GLN A 156 -0.15 -33.00 17.80
C GLN A 156 0.07 -31.82 18.76
N GLN A 157 -0.04 -30.58 18.28
CA GLN A 157 0.28 -29.40 19.08
C GLN A 157 -0.94 -28.81 19.82
N ASP A 158 -2.17 -29.09 19.39
CA ASP A 158 -3.38 -28.58 20.05
C ASP A 158 -4.66 -29.39 19.71
N PRO A 159 -4.97 -30.49 20.45
CA PRO A 159 -6.07 -31.39 20.14
C PRO A 159 -7.47 -30.75 20.24
N GLY A 160 -7.63 -29.65 20.99
CA GLY A 160 -8.92 -28.95 21.18
C GLY A 160 -9.24 -27.90 20.10
N CYS A 161 -8.27 -27.59 19.24
CA CYS A 161 -8.30 -26.51 18.26
C CYS A 161 -9.10 -26.84 16.99
N MET A 162 -9.34 -28.15 16.72
CA MET A 162 -10.02 -28.62 15.49
C MET A 162 -11.38 -27.99 15.25
N MET A 163 -12.12 -27.58 16.29
CA MET A 163 -13.49 -27.08 16.18
C MET A 163 -13.61 -25.55 16.12
N GLN A 164 -12.63 -24.80 16.63
CA GLN A 164 -12.73 -23.34 16.77
C GLN A 164 -12.23 -22.54 15.54
N TYR A 165 -11.33 -23.11 14.74
CA TYR A 165 -10.78 -22.44 13.54
C TYR A 165 -11.37 -23.00 12.24
N THR A 166 -12.59 -23.55 12.34
CA THR A 166 -13.31 -24.26 11.29
C THR A 166 -13.94 -23.33 10.27
N THR A 167 -13.63 -23.52 8.98
CA THR A 167 -14.35 -23.10 7.76
C THR A 167 -14.85 -21.65 7.57
N LYS A 168 -14.93 -20.81 8.61
CA LYS A 168 -15.41 -19.42 8.57
C LYS A 168 -14.34 -18.42 9.02
N ALA A 169 -13.24 -18.90 9.58
CA ALA A 169 -12.11 -18.07 9.94
C ALA A 169 -11.43 -17.53 8.67
N LYS A 170 -11.13 -16.23 8.69
CA LYS A 170 -10.51 -15.54 7.57
C LYS A 170 -9.01 -15.43 7.78
N TYR A 171 -8.24 -15.80 6.76
CA TYR A 171 -6.78 -15.81 6.80
C TYR A 171 -6.19 -14.93 5.72
N LEU A 172 -5.01 -14.39 6.00
CA LEU A 172 -4.18 -13.70 5.03
C LEU A 172 -2.87 -14.45 4.84
N ILE A 173 -2.40 -14.55 3.61
CA ILE A 173 -1.06 -15.08 3.31
C ILE A 173 -0.21 -13.94 2.77
N ARG A 174 0.80 -13.55 3.54
CA ARG A 174 1.79 -12.56 3.14
C ARG A 174 2.94 -13.27 2.43
N ILE A 175 3.18 -12.91 1.18
CA ILE A 175 4.31 -13.32 0.36
C ILE A 175 5.25 -12.12 0.28
N ALA A 176 6.50 -12.28 0.69
CA ALA A 176 7.47 -11.18 0.74
C ALA A 176 8.84 -11.62 0.25
N PRO A 177 9.60 -10.73 -0.40
CA PRO A 177 11.01 -10.96 -0.69
C PRO A 177 11.83 -11.13 0.59
N VAL A 178 12.84 -11.99 0.52
CA VAL A 178 13.87 -12.14 1.55
C VAL A 178 15.09 -11.34 1.12
N SER A 179 15.63 -10.54 2.03
CA SER A 179 16.93 -9.88 1.81
C SER A 179 18.03 -10.93 1.90
N ASP A 180 18.56 -11.33 0.74
CA ASP A 180 19.67 -12.27 0.62
C ASP A 180 20.63 -11.89 -0.51
N GLN A 181 21.68 -12.69 -0.71
CA GLN A 181 22.71 -12.44 -1.72
C GLN A 181 22.28 -12.69 -3.18
N TYR A 182 21.15 -13.37 -3.39
CA TYR A 182 20.63 -13.72 -4.72
C TYR A 182 19.59 -12.74 -5.23
N GLN A 183 19.07 -11.87 -4.35
CA GLN A 183 18.08 -10.88 -4.70
C GLN A 183 18.65 -9.81 -5.65
N THR A 184 18.13 -9.75 -6.88
CA THR A 184 18.53 -8.75 -7.88
C THR A 184 17.47 -7.68 -8.10
N VAL A 185 16.23 -7.91 -7.63
CA VAL A 185 15.12 -6.96 -7.70
C VAL A 185 14.43 -6.87 -6.34
N GLU A 186 14.18 -5.65 -5.89
CA GLU A 186 13.36 -5.36 -4.72
C GLU A 186 11.91 -5.12 -5.13
N ALA A 187 10.98 -5.74 -4.41
CA ALA A 187 9.55 -5.61 -4.67
C ALA A 187 8.74 -5.49 -3.37
N LEU A 188 7.65 -4.72 -3.41
CA LEU A 188 6.71 -4.65 -2.29
C LEU A 188 6.03 -6.01 -2.06
N PRO A 189 5.79 -6.39 -0.79
CA PRO A 189 5.16 -7.66 -0.46
C PRO A 189 3.75 -7.74 -1.04
N LEU A 190 3.28 -8.95 -1.29
CA LEU A 190 1.91 -9.23 -1.69
C LEU A 190 1.19 -9.93 -0.56
N THR A 191 0.00 -9.46 -0.20
CA THR A 191 -0.87 -10.13 0.77
C THR A 191 -2.10 -10.65 0.04
N LEU A 192 -2.31 -11.96 0.15
CA LEU A 192 -3.44 -12.67 -0.40
C LEU A 192 -4.52 -12.84 0.68
N GLY A 193 -5.78 -12.70 0.28
CA GLY A 193 -6.93 -12.97 1.13
C GLY A 193 -7.85 -11.75 1.31
N PRO A 194 -8.82 -11.83 2.23
CA PRO A 194 -9.04 -12.94 3.14
C PRO A 194 -9.44 -14.21 2.42
N MET A 195 -8.97 -15.34 2.94
CA MET A 195 -9.25 -16.68 2.44
C MET A 195 -9.65 -17.61 3.58
N GLU A 196 -10.35 -18.68 3.24
CA GLU A 196 -10.84 -19.69 4.16
C GLU A 196 -10.22 -21.04 3.83
N PHE A 197 -9.87 -21.80 4.87
CA PHE A 197 -9.33 -23.15 4.74
C PHE A 197 -10.40 -24.21 4.99
N LYS A 198 -10.51 -25.19 4.09
CA LYS A 198 -11.47 -26.29 4.18
C LYS A 198 -10.76 -27.61 4.46
N SER A 199 -11.29 -28.39 5.40
CA SER A 199 -10.82 -29.76 5.60
C SER A 199 -11.30 -30.67 4.47
N TYR A 200 -10.50 -31.68 4.13
CA TYR A 200 -10.87 -32.70 3.16
C TYR A 200 -11.88 -33.67 3.80
N HIS A 201 -13.17 -33.51 3.53
CA HIS A 201 -14.15 -34.53 3.87
C HIS A 201 -14.21 -35.56 2.73
N HIS A 202 -13.83 -36.80 3.03
CA HIS A 202 -14.14 -37.95 2.17
C HIS A 202 -15.65 -38.03 1.98
N HIS A 203 -16.17 -37.63 0.82
CA HIS A 203 -17.51 -38.03 0.41
C HIS A 203 -17.45 -39.51 0.05
N HIS A 204 -17.75 -40.37 1.03
CA HIS A 204 -18.37 -41.64 0.69
C HIS A 204 -19.72 -41.31 0.05
N HIS A 205 -19.85 -41.62 -1.25
CA HIS A 205 -21.14 -41.78 -1.89
C HIS A 205 -21.95 -42.82 -1.12
N HIS A 206 -22.83 -42.37 -0.23
CA HIS A 206 -23.98 -43.13 0.19
C HIS A 206 -25.22 -42.27 -0.06
N HIS A 207 -26.05 -42.76 -0.99
CA HIS A 207 -27.42 -42.34 -1.15
C HIS A 207 -28.11 -42.25 0.22
N GLN A 208 -28.61 -41.07 0.58
CA GLN A 208 -29.82 -40.96 1.38
C GLN A 208 -30.57 -39.68 0.99
N GLN A 209 -31.71 -39.93 0.34
CA GLN A 209 -32.82 -38.99 0.21
C GLN A 209 -33.34 -38.60 1.61
N GLU A 210 -33.92 -37.40 1.67
CA GLU A 210 -34.85 -36.91 2.70
C GLU A 210 -34.29 -36.60 4.10
N ASN A 211 -34.03 -35.31 4.35
CA ASN A 211 -34.84 -34.52 5.30
C ASN A 211 -34.46 -33.03 5.25
N ASP A 212 -34.86 -32.34 4.18
CA ASP A 212 -35.00 -30.89 4.18
C ASP A 212 -36.33 -30.51 4.85
N ARG A 213 -36.38 -30.58 6.18
CA ARG A 213 -37.36 -29.84 6.98
C ARG A 213 -36.76 -29.50 8.35
N LEU A 214 -37.02 -28.26 8.76
CA LEU A 214 -36.72 -27.58 10.04
C LEU A 214 -35.39 -26.82 10.02
N SER A 215 -35.33 -25.49 10.14
CA SER A 215 -36.34 -24.45 10.33
C SER A 215 -35.69 -23.11 9.99
N PHE A 216 -36.21 -22.44 8.95
CA PHE A 216 -36.01 -21.00 8.78
C PHE A 216 -36.77 -20.30 9.90
N MET A 217 -36.08 -19.95 10.99
CA MET A 217 -36.45 -18.77 11.76
C MET A 217 -35.50 -17.65 11.39
N ASN A 218 -36.00 -16.84 10.45
CA ASN A 218 -35.58 -15.48 10.23
C ASN A 218 -35.79 -14.70 11.54
N THR A 219 -34.76 -14.59 12.36
CA THR A 219 -34.63 -13.43 13.24
C THR A 219 -33.65 -12.49 12.56
N ASN A 220 -34.20 -11.56 11.79
CA ASN A 220 -33.55 -10.29 11.50
C ASN A 220 -33.37 -9.55 12.83
N THR A 221 -32.35 -9.95 13.58
CA THR A 221 -31.77 -9.13 14.62
C THR A 221 -30.47 -8.61 14.03
N THR A 222 -30.59 -7.51 13.28
CA THR A 222 -29.50 -6.56 13.13
C THR A 222 -29.20 -6.03 14.53
N LEU A 223 -28.47 -6.81 15.32
CA LEU A 223 -27.70 -6.26 16.43
C LEU A 223 -26.66 -5.37 15.75
N MET A 224 -27.00 -4.09 15.60
CA MET A 224 -26.02 -3.04 15.41
C MET A 224 -25.17 -3.01 16.68
N THR A 225 -24.22 -3.94 16.77
CA THR A 225 -23.07 -3.77 17.63
C THR A 225 -22.25 -2.67 16.98
N THR A 226 -22.35 -1.47 17.54
CA THR A 226 -21.44 -0.36 17.29
C THR A 226 -20.05 -0.72 17.83
N THR A 227 -19.42 -1.74 17.29
CA THR A 227 -18.07 -2.13 17.65
C THR A 227 -17.08 -1.38 16.76
N ASN A 228 -16.02 -0.85 17.36
CA ASN A 228 -14.84 -0.30 16.67
C ASN A 228 -14.06 -1.38 15.88
N ALA A 229 -14.71 -2.46 15.45
CA ALA A 229 -14.07 -3.60 14.82
C ALA A 229 -13.46 -3.20 13.47
N ILE A 230 -12.26 -3.72 13.20
CA ILE A 230 -11.61 -3.61 11.90
C ILE A 230 -12.40 -4.39 10.86
N ASP A 231 -12.75 -3.72 9.76
CA ASP A 231 -13.42 -4.37 8.64
C ASP A 231 -12.41 -5.17 7.84
N TRP A 232 -12.41 -6.48 7.99
CA TRP A 232 -11.57 -7.36 7.20
C TRP A 232 -12.29 -7.94 5.99
N ASN A 233 -13.39 -7.33 5.55
CA ASN A 233 -14.03 -7.67 4.29
C ASN A 233 -13.23 -7.03 3.14
N MET A 234 -12.04 -7.57 2.87
CA MET A 234 -11.16 -7.00 1.85
C MET A 234 -11.73 -7.20 0.44
N GLY A 235 -12.35 -6.14 -0.07
CA GLY A 235 -13.12 -6.16 -1.30
C GLY A 235 -14.49 -6.78 -1.09
N GLY A 236 -15.54 -5.94 -1.11
CA GLY A 236 -16.95 -6.34 -1.18
C GLY A 236 -17.34 -7.06 -2.47
N ASP A 237 -16.38 -7.62 -3.20
CA ASP A 237 -16.64 -8.48 -4.34
C ASP A 237 -17.05 -9.85 -3.78
N SER A 238 -18.31 -10.23 -4.01
CA SER A 238 -18.85 -11.56 -3.75
C SER A 238 -18.19 -12.66 -4.60
N SER A 239 -17.21 -12.30 -5.44
CA SER A 239 -16.43 -13.28 -6.19
C SER A 239 -15.58 -14.16 -5.26
N ASN A 240 -15.62 -15.47 -5.52
CA ASN A 240 -14.85 -16.48 -4.80
C ASN A 240 -13.36 -16.52 -5.22
N ILE A 241 -12.87 -15.44 -5.82
CA ILE A 241 -11.58 -15.39 -6.53
C ILE A 241 -10.82 -14.12 -6.14
N LEU A 242 -9.54 -14.27 -5.81
CA LEU A 242 -8.57 -13.19 -5.67
C LEU A 242 -8.05 -12.81 -7.05
N ARG A 243 -8.17 -11.52 -7.39
CA ARG A 243 -7.80 -10.97 -8.71
C ARG A 243 -6.47 -10.22 -8.64
N SER A 244 -5.85 -10.04 -9.80
CA SER A 244 -4.60 -9.28 -9.97
C SER A 244 -4.79 -7.76 -9.97
N ASP A 245 -6.01 -7.27 -10.19
CA ASP A 245 -6.34 -5.84 -10.29
C ASP A 245 -6.50 -5.14 -8.92
N THR A 246 -6.42 -5.90 -7.83
CA THR A 246 -6.39 -5.42 -6.46
C THR A 246 -5.29 -6.13 -5.70
N THR A 247 -4.43 -5.39 -5.01
CA THR A 247 -3.34 -5.97 -4.21
C THR A 247 -3.31 -5.37 -2.82
N TYR A 248 -2.92 -6.17 -1.84
CA TYR A 248 -2.79 -5.72 -0.45
C TYR A 248 -1.32 -5.77 -0.02
N ARG A 249 -0.88 -4.72 0.69
CA ARG A 249 0.46 -4.59 1.25
C ARG A 249 0.35 -4.65 2.76
N LEU A 250 0.93 -5.66 3.39
CA LEU A 250 0.92 -5.85 4.83
C LEU A 250 2.31 -5.61 5.42
N TYR A 251 2.40 -4.65 6.35
CA TYR A 251 3.63 -4.24 7.03
C TYR A 251 3.50 -4.53 8.53
N GLY A 252 4.52 -5.17 9.11
CA GLY A 252 4.59 -5.36 10.56
C GLY A 252 5.11 -4.09 11.23
N LEU A 253 4.44 -3.63 12.29
CA LEU A 253 4.79 -2.39 13.00
C LEU A 253 5.76 -2.61 14.16
N GLY A 254 6.02 -3.86 14.56
CA GLY A 254 6.92 -4.16 15.67
C GLY A 254 8.34 -3.62 15.48
N SER A 255 8.84 -3.52 14.24
CA SER A 255 10.17 -2.97 13.93
C SER A 255 10.23 -1.44 13.94
N LEU A 256 9.12 -0.73 14.19
CA LEU A 256 9.16 0.70 14.53
C LEU A 256 9.65 0.93 15.97
N LEU A 257 9.55 -0.07 16.85
CA LEU A 257 9.98 0.05 18.23
C LEU A 257 11.51 0.14 18.29
N PRO A 258 12.07 1.13 19.01
CA PRO A 258 13.52 1.24 19.17
C PRO A 258 14.06 0.05 19.97
N PHE A 259 15.22 -0.48 19.56
CA PHE A 259 15.90 -1.57 20.28
C PHE A 259 16.20 -1.16 21.73
N GLY A 260 15.63 -1.87 22.71
CA GLY A 260 16.00 -1.76 24.12
C GLY A 260 15.45 -0.54 24.88
N SER A 261 14.55 0.26 24.30
CA SER A 261 14.03 1.49 24.94
C SER A 261 12.50 1.65 24.84
N GLY A 262 11.76 0.55 24.99
CA GLY A 262 10.31 0.56 25.11
C GLY A 262 9.85 0.21 26.53
N SER A 263 8.89 0.96 27.07
CA SER A 263 8.10 0.46 28.21
C SER A 263 7.31 -0.79 27.79
N ILE A 264 6.99 -1.69 28.72
CA ILE A 264 6.23 -2.93 28.43
C ILE A 264 4.92 -2.62 27.66
N LEU A 265 4.26 -1.52 28.02
CA LEU A 265 3.04 -1.04 27.36
C LEU A 265 3.24 -0.66 25.88
N GLU A 266 4.43 -0.16 25.50
CA GLU A 266 4.73 0.20 24.10
C GLU A 266 5.01 -1.03 23.25
N ASN A 267 5.74 -2.00 23.82
CA ASN A 267 5.93 -3.28 23.19
C ASN A 267 4.57 -3.92 22.96
N ASP A 268 3.69 -3.98 23.94
CA ASP A 268 2.34 -4.56 23.76
C ASP A 268 1.45 -3.76 22.78
N ALA A 269 1.64 -2.45 22.66
CA ALA A 269 0.83 -1.60 21.78
C ALA A 269 1.10 -1.84 20.28
N LEU A 270 2.34 -2.14 19.89
CA LEU A 270 2.76 -2.33 18.49
C LEU A 270 3.23 -3.75 18.15
N MET A 271 3.57 -4.59 19.14
CA MET A 271 3.93 -5.99 18.92
C MET A 271 2.73 -6.74 18.35
N ASP A 272 2.99 -7.57 17.33
CA ASP A 272 1.97 -8.27 16.54
C ASP A 272 0.86 -7.35 16.00
N ARG A 273 1.20 -6.10 15.69
CA ARG A 273 0.35 -5.18 14.92
C ARG A 273 0.85 -5.00 13.51
N TYR A 274 -0.10 -4.74 12.63
CA TYR A 274 0.14 -4.62 11.22
C TYR A 274 -0.55 -3.37 10.68
N PHE A 275 0.06 -2.82 9.64
CA PHE A 275 -0.51 -1.79 8.80
C PHE A 275 -0.75 -2.38 7.42
N ILE A 276 -1.97 -2.24 6.92
CA ILE A 276 -2.34 -2.81 5.62
C ILE A 276 -2.86 -1.74 4.67
N ILE A 277 -2.42 -1.77 3.42
CA ILE A 277 -2.92 -0.89 2.37
C ILE A 277 -3.39 -1.71 1.18
N ARG A 278 -4.63 -1.46 0.77
CA ARG A 278 -5.19 -1.87 -0.51
C ARG A 278 -4.72 -0.92 -1.61
N GLU A 279 -4.24 -1.49 -2.69
CA GLU A 279 -4.01 -0.83 -3.97
C GLU A 279 -5.05 -1.34 -4.98
N VAL A 280 -5.65 -0.43 -5.75
CA VAL A 280 -6.64 -0.73 -6.80
C VAL A 280 -6.10 -0.19 -8.12
N TRP A 281 -5.58 -1.07 -8.95
CA TRP A 281 -4.82 -0.71 -10.16
C TRP A 281 -5.65 0.06 -11.18
N LYS A 282 -6.96 -0.22 -11.23
CA LYS A 282 -7.93 0.44 -12.12
C LYS A 282 -8.16 1.92 -11.80
N LEU A 283 -7.85 2.37 -10.57
CA LEU A 283 -7.95 3.79 -10.20
C LEU A 283 -6.76 4.61 -10.71
N GLY A 284 -5.80 4.00 -11.40
CA GLY A 284 -4.64 4.71 -11.95
C GLY A 284 -3.73 5.22 -10.83
N THR A 285 -3.29 6.48 -10.94
CA THR A 285 -2.34 7.13 -10.02
C THR A 285 -2.77 7.09 -8.54
N PRO A 286 -4.00 7.50 -8.15
CA PRO A 286 -4.40 7.47 -6.74
C PRO A 286 -4.58 6.05 -6.18
N GLY A 287 -4.70 5.03 -7.04
CA GLY A 287 -4.90 3.64 -6.63
C GLY A 287 -3.68 2.94 -6.06
N LYS A 288 -2.53 3.60 -5.97
CA LYS A 288 -1.21 2.97 -5.75
C LYS A 288 -0.39 3.74 -4.72
N ILE A 289 0.47 3.01 -4.00
CA ILE A 289 1.47 3.58 -3.09
C ILE A 289 2.68 4.07 -3.89
N TRP A 290 3.08 5.31 -3.72
CA TRP A 290 4.26 5.86 -4.41
C TRP A 290 5.49 5.92 -3.49
N ASP A 291 6.69 5.91 -4.07
CA ASP A 291 7.97 5.89 -3.35
C ASP A 291 8.04 6.97 -2.27
N SER A 292 7.62 8.19 -2.61
CA SER A 292 7.62 9.33 -1.69
C SER A 292 6.68 9.13 -0.49
N ALA A 293 5.59 8.37 -0.66
CA ALA A 293 4.67 8.05 0.43
C ALA A 293 5.33 7.13 1.46
N LEU A 294 6.10 6.13 1.01
CA LEU A 294 6.86 5.26 1.91
C LEU A 294 7.94 6.05 2.66
N VAL A 295 8.65 6.95 1.98
CA VAL A 295 9.70 7.79 2.60
C VAL A 295 9.12 8.74 3.64
N LEU A 296 8.06 9.46 3.33
CA LEU A 296 7.39 10.36 4.28
C LEU A 296 6.77 9.57 5.44
N SER A 297 6.16 8.42 5.17
CA SER A 297 5.63 7.52 6.21
C SER A 297 6.71 7.11 7.22
N ASP A 298 7.89 6.72 6.73
CA ASP A 298 9.01 6.33 7.59
C ASP A 298 9.59 7.50 8.39
N MET A 299 9.74 8.67 7.76
CA MET A 299 10.23 9.88 8.42
C MET A 299 9.33 10.31 9.58
N PHE A 300 8.01 10.34 9.35
CA PHE A 300 7.06 10.79 10.35
C PHE A 300 6.78 9.72 11.40
N SER A 301 6.73 8.43 11.05
CA SER A 301 6.61 7.35 12.04
C SER A 301 7.80 7.35 12.98
N LYS A 302 9.03 7.47 12.47
CA LYS A 302 10.23 7.62 13.29
C LYS A 302 10.15 8.83 14.22
N LYS A 303 9.66 9.97 13.72
CA LYS A 303 9.50 11.17 14.56
C LYS A 303 8.51 10.94 15.71
N ILE A 304 7.40 10.25 15.46
CA ILE A 304 6.42 9.86 16.49
C ILE A 304 7.08 8.92 17.52
N MET A 305 7.85 7.93 17.06
CA MET A 305 8.53 6.98 17.95
C MET A 305 9.55 7.67 18.86
N GLN A 306 10.26 8.68 18.34
CA GLN A 306 11.23 9.47 19.12
C GLN A 306 10.56 10.45 20.07
N GLU A 307 9.50 11.13 19.64
CA GLU A 307 8.84 12.19 20.39
C GLU A 307 7.31 12.12 20.22
N ARG A 308 6.65 11.31 21.06
CA ARG A 308 5.21 10.96 20.94
C ARG A 308 4.25 12.14 20.97
N THR A 309 4.67 13.26 21.53
CA THR A 309 3.85 14.47 21.65
C THR A 309 4.16 15.52 20.58
N CYS A 310 5.08 15.24 19.63
CA CYS A 310 5.53 16.22 18.65
C CYS A 310 4.39 16.78 17.77
N PHE A 311 3.33 15.99 17.56
CA PHE A 311 2.15 16.35 16.79
C PHE A 311 0.89 16.58 17.63
N ASP A 312 1.01 16.67 18.96
CA ASP A 312 -0.16 16.95 19.79
C ASP A 312 -0.73 18.35 19.51
N GLY A 313 -2.06 18.41 19.36
CA GLY A 313 -2.79 19.63 19.00
C GLY A 313 -2.47 20.15 17.59
N LYS A 314 -1.80 19.36 16.74
CA LYS A 314 -1.45 19.74 15.38
C LYS A 314 -2.48 19.29 14.38
N HIS A 315 -2.65 20.08 13.33
CA HIS A 315 -3.42 19.68 12.16
C HIS A 315 -2.50 19.34 11.00
N ILE A 316 -2.55 18.09 10.55
CA ILE A 316 -1.75 17.55 9.45
C ILE A 316 -2.70 17.26 8.27
N ILE A 317 -2.40 17.80 7.11
CA ILE A 317 -3.09 17.48 5.86
C ILE A 317 -2.22 16.52 5.05
N ASP A 318 -2.78 15.38 4.63
CA ASP A 318 -2.20 14.50 3.61
C ASP A 318 -2.83 14.89 2.26
N LEU A 319 -2.10 15.67 1.46
CA LEU A 319 -2.57 16.26 0.20
C LEU A 319 -2.38 15.27 -0.96
N SER A 320 -3.46 14.98 -1.67
CA SER A 320 -3.49 13.97 -2.73
C SER A 320 -3.00 12.62 -2.21
N ALA A 321 -3.68 12.16 -1.16
CA ALA A 321 -3.28 11.03 -0.34
C ALA A 321 -3.27 9.68 -1.08
N GLY A 322 -3.95 9.58 -2.23
CA GLY A 322 -4.07 8.36 -3.03
C GLY A 322 -4.69 7.22 -2.21
N THR A 323 -3.86 6.25 -1.83
CA THR A 323 -4.29 5.14 -0.97
C THR A 323 -4.48 5.53 0.51
N GLY A 324 -4.02 6.71 0.91
CA GLY A 324 -3.97 7.16 2.31
C GLY A 324 -2.79 6.62 3.12
N CYS A 325 -1.75 6.10 2.46
CA CYS A 325 -0.62 5.42 3.11
C CYS A 325 -0.01 6.22 4.27
N ILE A 326 0.23 7.53 4.07
CA ILE A 326 0.90 8.35 5.07
C ILE A 326 -0.06 8.66 6.21
N GLY A 327 -1.18 9.35 5.93
CA GLY A 327 -2.11 9.81 6.94
C GLY A 327 -2.69 8.67 7.80
N LEU A 328 -3.00 7.51 7.20
CA LEU A 328 -3.54 6.37 7.94
C LEU A 328 -2.50 5.69 8.84
N LEU A 329 -1.23 5.61 8.42
CA LEU A 329 -0.16 5.12 9.30
C LEU A 329 0.01 6.04 10.50
N LEU A 330 0.06 7.36 10.28
CA LEU A 330 0.19 8.33 11.38
C LEU A 330 -1.00 8.25 12.34
N GLY A 331 -2.22 8.16 11.81
CA GLY A 331 -3.42 7.99 12.63
C GLY A 331 -3.37 6.72 13.47
N LEU A 332 -2.95 5.61 12.86
CA LEU A 332 -2.79 4.33 13.57
C LEU A 332 -1.78 4.44 14.71
N LEU A 333 -0.60 5.03 14.45
CA LEU A 333 0.45 5.18 15.46
C LEU A 333 0.05 6.13 16.59
N LEU A 334 -0.52 7.29 16.27
CA LEU A 334 -0.95 8.28 17.27
C LEU A 334 -2.01 7.70 18.21
N ARG A 335 -3.01 7.01 17.65
CA ARG A 335 -4.09 6.37 18.41
C ARG A 335 -3.60 5.28 19.36
N ARG A 336 -2.60 4.50 18.93
CA ARG A 336 -2.09 3.35 19.70
C ARG A 336 -1.06 3.75 20.75
N LEU A 337 -0.20 4.70 20.42
CA LEU A 337 0.90 5.13 21.30
C LEU A 337 0.48 6.21 22.30
N LYS A 338 -0.64 6.90 22.04
CA LYS A 338 -1.16 7.92 22.95
C LYS A 338 -2.67 7.75 23.09
N GLN A 339 -3.10 7.30 24.27
CA GLN A 339 -4.53 7.07 24.58
C GLN A 339 -5.41 8.31 24.32
N GLN A 340 -4.84 9.52 24.48
CA GLN A 340 -5.47 10.78 24.11
C GLN A 340 -4.50 11.63 23.28
N HIS A 341 -4.55 11.51 21.95
CA HIS A 341 -3.94 12.49 21.06
C HIS A 341 -4.98 13.51 20.61
N SER A 342 -4.57 14.77 20.47
CA SER A 342 -5.40 15.82 19.88
C SER A 342 -4.95 16.20 18.46
N CYS A 343 -3.97 15.46 17.91
CA CYS A 343 -3.55 15.59 16.52
C CYS A 343 -4.74 15.30 15.59
N LYS A 344 -4.99 16.18 14.64
CA LYS A 344 -6.00 16.04 13.60
C LYS A 344 -5.32 15.72 12.27
N LEU A 345 -5.83 14.73 11.58
CA LEU A 345 -5.39 14.31 10.26
C LEU A 345 -6.52 14.56 9.26
N THR A 346 -6.21 15.20 8.15
CA THR A 346 -7.16 15.35 7.04
C THR A 346 -6.51 14.80 5.78
N LEU A 347 -7.00 13.66 5.31
CA LEU A 347 -6.59 13.06 4.05
C LEU A 347 -7.47 13.63 2.94
N THR A 348 -6.83 14.13 1.89
CA THR A 348 -7.52 14.80 0.80
C THR A 348 -7.16 14.22 -0.55
N ASP A 349 -8.13 14.12 -1.44
CA ASP A 349 -7.91 13.74 -2.83
C ASP A 349 -9.13 14.13 -3.70
N LEU A 350 -9.09 13.78 -4.97
CA LEU A 350 -10.26 13.84 -5.84
C LEU A 350 -11.31 12.78 -5.42
N PRO A 351 -12.59 12.98 -5.75
CA PRO A 351 -13.68 12.08 -5.34
C PRO A 351 -13.44 10.60 -5.64
N GLU A 352 -12.75 10.28 -6.73
CA GLU A 352 -12.53 8.90 -7.20
C GLU A 352 -11.61 8.10 -6.27
N ALA A 353 -10.76 8.77 -5.48
CA ALA A 353 -9.83 8.13 -4.55
C ALA A 353 -10.41 7.99 -3.13
N LEU A 354 -11.42 8.78 -2.77
CA LEU A 354 -11.90 8.87 -1.38
C LEU A 354 -12.43 7.55 -0.84
N ASP A 355 -13.08 6.74 -1.68
CA ASP A 355 -13.60 5.44 -1.26
C ASP A 355 -12.47 4.46 -0.94
N LEU A 356 -11.39 4.46 -1.73
CA LEU A 356 -10.20 3.67 -1.41
C LEU A 356 -9.58 4.10 -0.07
N ILE A 357 -9.49 5.41 0.19
CA ILE A 357 -8.98 5.92 1.47
C ILE A 357 -9.89 5.47 2.63
N ARG A 358 -11.22 5.52 2.46
CA ARG A 358 -12.18 5.06 3.48
C ARG A 358 -12.07 3.56 3.75
N GLU A 359 -11.90 2.75 2.72
CA GLU A 359 -11.66 1.31 2.88
C GLU A 359 -10.35 1.04 3.61
N ASN A 360 -9.26 1.70 3.21
CA ASN A 360 -7.98 1.60 3.91
C ASN A 360 -8.06 2.09 5.36
N HIS A 361 -8.85 3.14 5.63
CA HIS A 361 -9.17 3.55 6.99
C HIS A 361 -9.80 2.41 7.76
N ARG A 362 -10.85 1.76 7.22
CA ARG A 362 -11.53 0.66 7.90
C ARG A 362 -10.59 -0.51 8.20
N TYR A 363 -9.67 -0.85 7.29
CA TYR A 363 -8.68 -1.92 7.48
C TYR A 363 -7.68 -1.66 8.62
N ASN A 364 -7.44 -0.40 9.01
CA ASN A 364 -6.43 -0.05 10.01
C ASN A 364 -7.02 0.52 11.30
N LEU A 365 -8.13 1.24 11.17
CA LEU A 365 -8.70 2.09 12.21
C LEU A 365 -10.12 1.67 12.61
N GLY A 366 -10.74 0.72 11.90
CA GLY A 366 -12.08 0.25 12.21
C GLY A 366 -13.18 1.01 11.52
N ASN A 367 -14.41 0.53 11.71
CA ASN A 367 -15.61 1.07 11.06
C ASN A 367 -16.16 2.33 11.71
N THR A 368 -15.75 2.63 12.94
CA THR A 368 -16.24 3.81 13.64
C THR A 368 -15.52 5.07 13.15
N PRO A 369 -16.27 6.16 12.95
CA PRO A 369 -15.67 7.45 12.64
C PRO A 369 -14.63 7.83 13.69
N ASP A 370 -13.40 8.05 13.25
CA ASP A 370 -12.36 8.60 14.11
C ASP A 370 -12.52 10.14 14.11
N PRO A 371 -12.83 10.77 15.25
CA PRO A 371 -13.05 12.22 15.31
C PRO A 371 -11.78 13.02 14.96
N HIS A 372 -10.61 12.38 14.99
CA HIS A 372 -9.34 13.00 14.65
C HIS A 372 -8.95 12.81 13.20
N ILE A 373 -9.68 12.01 12.40
CA ILE A 373 -9.33 11.71 11.01
C ILE A 373 -10.49 12.09 10.08
N GLN A 374 -10.20 12.97 9.13
CA GLN A 374 -11.15 13.43 8.12
C GLN A 374 -10.69 12.96 6.73
N ILE A 375 -11.62 12.53 5.90
CA ILE A 375 -11.37 12.13 4.51
C ILE A 375 -12.24 13.02 3.64
N GLU A 376 -11.63 13.99 2.98
CA GLU A 376 -12.32 15.10 2.34
C GLU A 376 -11.88 15.29 0.89
N LYS A 377 -12.78 15.80 0.05
CA LYS A 377 -12.42 16.14 -1.32
C LYS A 377 -11.55 17.40 -1.36
N LEU A 378 -10.55 17.42 -2.23
CA LEU A 378 -9.88 18.64 -2.65
C LEU A 378 -9.37 18.50 -4.08
N CYS A 379 -9.86 19.34 -4.97
CA CYS A 379 -9.27 19.52 -6.30
C CYS A 379 -8.25 20.67 -6.26
N TRP A 380 -7.08 20.48 -6.87
CA TRP A 380 -6.07 21.55 -6.93
C TRP A 380 -6.61 22.78 -7.69
N GLY A 381 -6.26 23.97 -7.22
CA GLY A 381 -6.79 25.24 -7.73
C GLY A 381 -8.24 25.55 -7.28
N ASN A 382 -8.95 24.60 -6.67
CA ASN A 382 -10.27 24.88 -6.12
C ASN A 382 -10.16 25.54 -4.73
N THR A 383 -10.16 26.88 -4.72
CA THR A 383 -10.09 27.66 -3.47
C THR A 383 -11.26 27.39 -2.52
N ARG A 384 -12.43 27.00 -3.05
CA ARG A 384 -13.60 26.69 -2.21
C ARG A 384 -13.36 25.44 -1.39
N ASP A 385 -12.85 24.37 -2.00
CA ASP A 385 -12.52 23.12 -1.30
C ASP A 385 -11.48 23.42 -0.20
N ALA A 386 -10.38 24.12 -0.54
CA ALA A 386 -9.33 24.47 0.42
C ALA A 386 -9.82 25.34 1.59
N LYS A 387 -10.68 26.34 1.34
CA LYS A 387 -11.27 27.18 2.40
C LYS A 387 -12.25 26.38 3.27
N GLN A 388 -13.01 25.46 2.67
CA GLN A 388 -13.92 24.59 3.41
C GLN A 388 -13.15 23.66 4.35
N LEU A 389 -12.04 23.09 3.87
CA LEU A 389 -11.13 22.32 4.72
C LEU A 389 -10.63 23.13 5.90
N MET A 390 -10.16 24.36 5.70
CA MET A 390 -9.69 25.18 6.83
C MET A 390 -10.81 25.54 7.81
N LYS A 391 -12.03 25.77 7.31
CA LYS A 391 -13.19 26.10 8.14
C LYS A 391 -13.62 24.96 9.07
N HIS A 392 -13.63 23.72 8.57
CA HIS A 392 -14.03 22.53 9.36
C HIS A 392 -12.85 21.82 10.03
N GLY A 393 -11.69 21.90 9.39
CA GLY A 393 -10.40 21.33 9.75
C GLY A 393 -9.69 22.11 10.85
N GLY A 394 -9.76 23.43 10.79
CA GLY A 394 -8.75 24.30 11.37
C GLY A 394 -7.64 24.58 10.35
N GLU A 395 -6.76 25.51 10.71
CA GLU A 395 -5.58 25.83 9.91
C GLU A 395 -4.49 24.77 10.08
N PRO A 396 -3.89 24.26 9.00
CA PRO A 396 -2.88 23.21 9.07
C PRO A 396 -1.56 23.72 9.65
N ASP A 397 -0.94 22.91 10.50
CA ASP A 397 0.47 23.07 10.92
C ASP A 397 1.41 22.39 9.91
N ILE A 398 0.97 21.28 9.32
CA ILE A 398 1.79 20.43 8.44
C ILE A 398 0.98 20.02 7.22
N ILE A 399 1.59 20.06 6.05
CA ILE A 399 1.05 19.48 4.82
C ILE A 399 2.05 18.45 4.28
N LEU A 400 1.59 17.24 4.04
CA LEU A 400 2.35 16.16 3.42
C LEU A 400 1.87 16.04 1.98
N ALA A 401 2.79 15.90 1.03
CA ALA A 401 2.46 15.69 -0.37
C ALA A 401 3.46 14.71 -0.98
N SER A 402 3.01 13.55 -1.44
CA SER A 402 3.88 12.53 -2.03
C SER A 402 3.65 12.38 -3.53
N ASP A 403 4.72 12.58 -4.31
CA ASP A 403 4.73 12.38 -5.76
C ASP A 403 3.63 13.16 -6.52
N VAL A 404 3.32 14.37 -6.05
CA VAL A 404 2.32 15.28 -6.65
C VAL A 404 2.84 16.06 -7.88
N LEU A 405 4.13 15.93 -8.21
CA LEU A 405 4.75 16.60 -9.36
C LEU A 405 4.86 15.63 -10.54
N TYR A 406 3.78 15.48 -11.32
CA TYR A 406 3.73 14.58 -12.47
C TYR A 406 3.07 15.17 -13.72
N ASP A 407 2.20 16.18 -13.57
CA ASP A 407 1.54 16.87 -14.69
C ASP A 407 1.83 18.39 -14.63
N PRO A 408 2.69 18.93 -15.53
CA PRO A 408 3.05 20.34 -15.56
C PRO A 408 1.86 21.29 -15.69
N ASN A 409 0.79 20.88 -16.37
CA ASN A 409 -0.42 21.69 -16.55
C ASN A 409 -1.14 21.97 -15.22
N CYS A 410 -0.91 21.11 -14.23
CA CYS A 410 -1.51 21.22 -12.91
C CYS A 410 -0.64 22.00 -11.89
N PHE A 411 0.61 22.33 -12.20
CA PHE A 411 1.54 22.94 -11.23
C PHE A 411 1.07 24.31 -10.73
N GLY A 412 0.50 25.14 -11.60
CA GLY A 412 -0.09 26.42 -11.18
C GLY A 412 -1.22 26.25 -10.16
N LYS A 413 -2.14 25.31 -10.43
CA LYS A 413 -3.27 24.96 -9.55
C LYS A 413 -2.79 24.39 -8.22
N LEU A 414 -1.77 23.51 -8.23
CA LEU A 414 -1.17 22.96 -7.02
C LEU A 414 -0.55 24.07 -6.16
N VAL A 415 0.25 24.96 -6.76
CA VAL A 415 0.85 26.10 -6.04
C VAL A 415 -0.22 27.01 -5.45
N GLU A 416 -1.32 27.27 -6.15
CA GLU A 416 -2.46 28.04 -5.63
C GLU A 416 -3.12 27.36 -4.41
N THR A 417 -3.33 26.05 -4.47
CA THR A 417 -3.82 25.27 -3.33
C THR A 417 -2.88 25.38 -2.13
N LEU A 418 -1.58 25.16 -2.33
CA LEU A 418 -0.58 25.26 -1.26
C LEU A 418 -0.55 26.68 -0.66
N LYS A 419 -0.65 27.72 -1.49
CA LYS A 419 -0.75 29.11 -1.02
C LYS A 419 -1.98 29.34 -0.17
N THR A 420 -3.11 28.76 -0.54
CA THR A 420 -4.38 28.91 0.17
C THR A 420 -4.35 28.22 1.52
N LEU A 421 -3.80 27.00 1.60
CA LEU A 421 -3.75 26.21 2.83
C LEU A 421 -2.68 26.71 3.82
N CYS A 422 -1.57 27.27 3.33
CA CYS A 422 -0.45 27.64 4.20
C CYS A 422 -0.62 29.00 4.90
N ILE A 423 -0.42 28.98 6.22
CA ILE A 423 -0.35 30.15 7.09
C ILE A 423 1.12 30.53 7.32
N PRO A 424 1.56 31.75 6.95
CA PRO A 424 2.95 32.18 7.12
C PRO A 424 3.48 32.04 8.55
N GLY A 425 4.64 31.40 8.72
CA GLY A 425 5.27 31.17 10.03
C GLY A 425 4.66 30.05 10.89
N LYS A 426 3.56 29.44 10.43
CA LYS A 426 2.90 28.30 11.09
C LYS A 426 3.02 27.03 10.27
N THR A 427 2.54 27.06 9.02
CA THR A 427 2.44 25.85 8.18
C THR A 427 3.77 25.52 7.52
N VAL A 428 4.16 24.25 7.58
CA VAL A 428 5.29 23.68 6.82
C VAL A 428 4.80 22.56 5.90
N ILE A 429 5.28 22.55 4.67
CA ILE A 429 5.01 21.47 3.70
C ILE A 429 6.22 20.55 3.64
N TYR A 430 5.99 19.24 3.73
CA TYR A 430 6.96 18.21 3.36
C TYR A 430 6.49 17.54 2.07
N LEU A 431 7.15 17.89 0.97
CA LEU A 431 6.84 17.39 -0.37
C LEU A 431 7.89 16.36 -0.77
N GLY A 432 7.47 15.09 -0.89
CA GLY A 432 8.30 14.06 -1.47
C GLY A 432 8.12 14.00 -2.97
N TYR A 433 9.22 13.98 -3.71
CA TYR A 433 9.22 13.91 -5.17
C TYR A 433 10.32 12.98 -5.65
N LYS A 434 9.95 12.03 -6.48
CA LYS A 434 10.90 11.27 -7.30
C LYS A 434 10.71 11.65 -8.77
N ARG A 435 11.81 12.06 -9.40
CA ARG A 435 11.83 12.44 -10.82
C ARG A 435 11.46 11.25 -11.70
N ARG A 436 10.43 11.43 -12.53
CA ARG A 436 9.95 10.45 -13.51
C ARG A 436 9.55 11.18 -14.79
N GLY A 437 10.35 11.02 -15.85
CA GLY A 437 9.97 11.44 -17.21
C GLY A 437 9.85 12.94 -17.51
N LEU A 438 9.64 13.82 -16.52
CA LEU A 438 9.57 15.27 -16.73
C LEU A 438 10.88 15.81 -17.29
N LYS A 439 10.78 16.69 -18.30
CA LYS A 439 11.90 17.49 -18.76
C LYS A 439 12.33 18.45 -17.65
N ARG A 440 13.59 18.88 -17.69
CA ARG A 440 14.15 19.74 -16.65
C ARG A 440 13.37 21.05 -16.50
N ASP A 441 12.95 21.64 -17.62
CA ASP A 441 12.19 22.91 -17.60
C ASP A 441 10.76 22.74 -17.08
N GLU A 442 10.12 21.59 -17.38
CA GLU A 442 8.79 21.25 -16.85
C GLU A 442 8.85 21.09 -15.33
N GLU A 443 9.86 20.41 -14.81
CA GLU A 443 10.05 20.31 -13.36
C GLU A 443 10.40 21.66 -12.73
N ASN A 444 11.29 22.43 -13.36
CA ASN A 444 11.65 23.76 -12.89
C ASN A 444 10.41 24.68 -12.79
N LEU A 445 9.41 24.52 -13.67
CA LEU A 445 8.18 25.31 -13.66
C LEU A 445 7.50 25.30 -12.28
N PHE A 446 7.38 24.15 -11.62
CA PHE A 446 6.79 24.08 -10.29
C PHE A 446 7.59 24.93 -9.28
N PHE A 447 8.91 24.76 -9.26
CA PHE A 447 9.78 25.48 -8.33
C PHE A 447 9.82 26.98 -8.62
N ASP A 448 9.75 27.38 -9.89
CA ASP A 448 9.70 28.77 -10.32
C ASP A 448 8.39 29.47 -9.92
N LEU A 449 7.26 28.76 -10.00
CA LEU A 449 5.97 29.25 -9.49
C LEU A 449 5.97 29.31 -7.95
N ALA A 450 6.51 28.28 -7.30
CA ALA A 450 6.50 28.15 -5.84
C ALA A 450 7.45 29.15 -5.17
N LYS A 451 8.66 29.40 -5.71
CA LYS A 451 9.67 30.29 -5.09
C LYS A 451 9.19 31.73 -4.92
N ALA A 452 8.20 32.17 -5.69
CA ALA A 452 7.57 33.48 -5.51
C ALA A 452 6.93 33.62 -4.12
N ASN A 453 6.38 32.53 -3.56
CA ASN A 453 5.58 32.55 -2.32
C ASN A 453 6.19 31.73 -1.19
N PHE A 454 7.10 30.81 -1.50
CA PHE A 454 7.67 29.86 -0.55
C PHE A 454 9.20 29.98 -0.47
N GLN A 455 9.73 29.82 0.74
CA GLN A 455 11.11 29.40 0.94
C GLN A 455 11.16 27.88 0.79
N ILE A 456 12.01 27.39 -0.12
CA ILE A 456 12.10 25.97 -0.48
C ILE A 456 13.51 25.48 -0.11
N SER A 457 13.58 24.33 0.55
CA SER A 457 14.84 23.63 0.81
C SER A 457 14.66 22.12 0.68
N THR A 458 15.77 21.40 0.66
CA THR A 458 15.76 19.93 0.67
C THR A 458 16.14 19.37 2.04
N VAL A 459 15.51 18.27 2.42
CA VAL A 459 15.76 17.54 3.66
C VAL A 459 16.78 16.43 3.40
N ASN A 460 18.05 16.69 3.72
CA ASN A 460 19.10 15.67 3.68
C ASN A 460 19.38 15.14 5.10
N GLY A 461 19.82 13.88 5.21
CA GLY A 461 19.73 13.13 6.48
C GLY A 461 20.30 13.82 7.72
N ASN A 462 21.47 14.46 7.64
CA ASN A 462 22.08 15.17 8.78
C ASN A 462 22.04 16.71 8.68
N SER A 463 21.57 17.29 7.57
CA SER A 463 21.56 18.74 7.39
C SER A 463 20.51 19.16 6.35
N LEU A 464 19.78 20.23 6.64
CA LEU A 464 19.04 20.97 5.61
C LEU A 464 20.08 21.73 4.77
N THR A 465 20.19 21.45 3.48
CA THR A 465 21.06 22.23 2.60
C THR A 465 20.41 23.58 2.34
N HIS A 466 20.73 24.56 3.18
CA HIS A 466 20.86 26.00 2.95
C HIS A 466 20.93 26.70 4.32
N GLN A 467 22.03 27.41 4.58
CA GLN A 467 22.23 28.21 5.79
C GLN A 467 21.12 29.29 5.89
N HIS A 468 20.58 29.48 7.11
CA HIS A 468 19.51 30.44 7.48
C HIS A 468 18.06 30.05 7.12
N MET A 469 17.57 28.94 7.67
CA MET A 469 16.13 28.61 7.65
C MET A 469 15.50 28.77 9.03
N GLU A 470 14.44 29.58 9.11
CA GLU A 470 13.67 29.71 10.34
C GLU A 470 12.75 28.49 10.53
N PRO A 471 12.85 27.76 11.66
CA PRO A 471 11.90 26.70 11.99
C PRO A 471 10.50 27.29 12.24
N VAL A 472 9.46 26.56 11.85
CA VAL A 472 8.09 26.92 12.25
C VAL A 472 7.88 26.63 13.74
N GLY A 473 6.80 27.13 14.33
CA GLY A 473 6.59 27.10 15.79
C GLY A 473 6.78 25.72 16.45
N TRP A 474 6.29 24.64 15.83
CA TRP A 474 6.45 23.30 16.40
C TRP A 474 7.85 22.72 16.18
N GLU A 475 8.50 23.02 15.05
CA GLU A 475 9.89 22.63 14.79
C GLU A 475 10.87 23.33 15.74
N LYS A 476 10.55 24.52 16.28
CA LYS A 476 11.35 25.16 17.34
C LYS A 476 11.42 24.31 18.60
N LYS A 477 10.33 23.60 18.91
CA LYS A 477 10.21 22.78 20.12
C LYS A 477 10.76 21.37 19.93
N TYR A 478 10.52 20.79 18.76
CA TYR A 478 10.77 19.37 18.49
C TYR A 478 11.89 19.15 17.47
N GLY A 479 12.47 20.22 16.90
CA GLY A 479 13.44 20.12 15.81
C GLY A 479 12.82 19.73 14.47
N PHE A 480 13.64 19.78 13.41
CA PHE A 480 13.24 19.38 12.06
C PHE A 480 13.05 17.86 11.95
N ILE A 481 12.15 17.45 11.06
CA ILE A 481 12.06 16.05 10.65
C ILE A 481 13.25 15.72 9.75
N LYS A 482 13.87 14.57 9.99
CA LYS A 482 15.06 14.10 9.28
C LYS A 482 14.76 12.78 8.58
N ARG A 483 15.52 12.49 7.52
CA ARG A 483 15.51 11.16 6.90
C ARG A 483 16.05 10.11 7.86
N ASN A 484 15.49 8.91 7.78
CA ASN A 484 15.93 7.78 8.57
C ASN A 484 17.17 7.12 7.94
N GLN A 485 18.36 7.52 8.36
CA GLN A 485 19.60 6.88 7.88
C GLN A 485 19.92 5.55 8.58
N SER A 486 19.32 5.29 9.75
CA SER A 486 19.72 4.20 10.66
C SER A 486 18.95 2.88 10.44
N MET A 487 17.93 2.84 9.58
CA MET A 487 17.12 1.63 9.31
C MET A 487 17.10 1.23 7.84
N MET A 488 18.13 1.66 7.08
CA MET A 488 18.36 1.22 5.69
C MET A 488 19.04 -0.15 5.59
N ASP A 489 18.95 -0.97 6.63
CA ASP A 489 19.51 -2.33 6.69
C ASP A 489 18.45 -3.42 6.40
N GLY A 490 17.26 -3.01 5.95
CA GLY A 490 16.16 -3.92 5.62
C GLY A 490 15.41 -4.46 6.84
N ARG A 491 15.77 -4.03 8.07
CA ARG A 491 15.18 -4.51 9.33
C ARG A 491 14.07 -3.60 9.88
N GLY A 492 13.80 -2.47 9.23
CA GLY A 492 12.67 -1.58 9.55
C GLY A 492 11.30 -2.14 9.15
N TRP A 493 10.23 -1.40 9.40
CA TRP A 493 8.84 -1.82 9.12
C TRP A 493 8.52 -1.97 7.62
N LEU A 494 9.33 -1.34 6.77
CA LEU A 494 9.29 -1.53 5.32
C LEU A 494 10.03 -2.79 4.84
N GLY A 495 10.74 -3.48 5.73
CA GLY A 495 11.55 -4.65 5.36
C GLY A 495 12.63 -4.31 4.32
N PRO A 496 12.94 -5.22 3.38
CA PRO A 496 13.93 -5.01 2.32
C PRO A 496 13.66 -3.78 1.43
N ALA A 497 12.41 -3.36 1.28
CA ALA A 497 12.08 -2.13 0.56
C ALA A 497 12.67 -0.87 1.24
N GLY A 498 12.92 -0.93 2.55
CA GLY A 498 13.55 0.14 3.33
C GLY A 498 15.07 0.22 3.18
N SER A 499 15.75 -0.85 2.77
CA SER A 499 17.20 -0.86 2.47
C SER A 499 17.56 -0.26 1.11
N HIS A 500 16.56 0.11 0.30
CA HIS A 500 16.81 0.62 -1.03
C HIS A 500 17.50 1.98 -0.96
N SER A 501 18.79 2.00 -1.28
CA SER A 501 19.61 3.23 -1.33
C SER A 501 19.08 4.25 -2.35
N ASP A 502 18.27 3.82 -3.33
CA ASP A 502 17.60 4.76 -4.25
C ASP A 502 16.26 5.30 -3.75
N ILE A 503 15.55 4.63 -2.84
CA ILE A 503 14.33 5.20 -2.22
C ILE A 503 14.73 6.06 -1.00
N PHE A 504 15.70 5.60 -0.21
CA PHE A 504 16.04 6.16 1.11
C PHE A 504 17.46 6.78 1.20
N GLY A 505 18.32 6.68 0.18
CA GLY A 505 19.70 7.20 0.22
C GLY A 505 19.87 8.72 0.01
N ASP A 506 21.12 9.16 -0.16
CA ASP A 506 21.47 10.59 -0.31
C ASP A 506 20.81 11.18 -1.57
N ALA A 507 20.04 12.25 -1.40
CA ALA A 507 19.20 12.91 -2.41
C ALA A 507 20.00 13.55 -3.58
N ARG A 508 21.33 13.44 -3.58
CA ARG A 508 22.23 13.98 -4.62
C ARG A 508 22.41 13.07 -5.84
N GLN A 509 21.79 11.90 -5.88
CA GLN A 509 21.88 10.94 -6.99
C GLN A 509 20.56 10.88 -7.78
N GLU A 510 20.64 10.70 -9.10
CA GLU A 510 19.46 10.59 -9.99
C GLU A 510 18.60 9.36 -9.64
N GLY A 511 17.28 9.47 -9.87
CA GLY A 511 16.33 8.38 -9.62
C GLY A 511 15.84 8.25 -8.18
N LYS A 512 16.29 9.11 -7.26
CA LYS A 512 15.93 9.04 -5.85
C LYS A 512 14.75 9.92 -5.46
N VAL A 513 14.06 9.53 -4.39
CA VAL A 513 13.11 10.42 -3.73
C VAL A 513 13.91 11.60 -3.16
N ILE A 514 13.43 12.81 -3.37
CA ILE A 514 13.90 14.05 -2.75
C ILE A 514 12.76 14.55 -1.86
N ILE A 515 13.06 14.93 -0.62
CA ILE A 515 12.08 15.58 0.25
C ILE A 515 12.38 17.07 0.28
N TYR A 516 11.40 17.87 -0.15
CA TYR A 516 11.43 19.32 -0.06
C TYR A 516 10.67 19.77 1.17
N ARG A 517 11.23 20.76 1.86
CA ARG A 517 10.56 21.53 2.91
C ARG A 517 10.19 22.89 2.35
N LEU A 518 8.91 23.23 2.35
CA LEU A 518 8.42 24.55 1.90
C LEU A 518 7.74 25.29 3.05
N VAL A 519 8.09 26.56 3.23
CA VAL A 519 7.45 27.47 4.19
C VAL A 519 7.03 28.74 3.48
N LYS A 520 5.79 29.14 3.68
CA LYS A 520 5.25 30.36 3.04
C LYS A 520 5.96 31.60 3.60
N LYS A 521 6.44 32.45 2.70
CA LYS A 521 7.11 33.71 3.02
C LYS A 521 6.15 34.64 3.77
N LYS A 522 6.68 35.38 4.73
CA LYS A 522 6.00 36.55 5.30
C LYS A 522 6.25 37.71 4.34
N PHE A 523 5.22 38.18 3.65
CA PHE A 523 5.31 39.45 2.95
C PHE A 523 5.10 40.55 3.99
N ALA A 524 6.00 41.53 4.00
CA ALA A 524 6.00 42.64 4.93
C ALA A 524 4.81 43.58 4.72
#